data_AF-A0A953ZB71-F1
#
_entry.id   AF-A0A953ZB71-F1
#
_cell.length_a   1.000
_cell.length_b   1.000
_cell.length_c   1.000
_cell.angle_alpha   90.00
_cell.angle_beta   90.00
_cell.angle_gamma   90.00
#
_symmetry.space_group_name_H-M   'P 1'
#
loop_
_entity.id
_entity.type
_entity.pdbx_description
1 polymer ?
#
loop_
_entity_poly.entity_id
_entity_poly.type
_entity_poly.pdbx_seq_one_letter_code
_entity_poly.pdbx_strand_id
1 'polypeptide(L)'
;TKEVRSLAEIGVSSLKIEGRRKSPLYVAAVTDLYRRVIDGAEFDAREVEENLKLIYSRETTQLFFQGSHGDAKVQADIAESEPQGSYLGTVTQVAGDRAHFRAAVDFERHDGVLAKRREVRGDMPTVKFGTDRINLQGKRVFTVKAGEEVSIPIPDGVQEGDELRLISSNAIKRRYPTGVPKKVQHARLPVHLDVALKVNPDGGRLAELGMPGIIEIVGRVFTQEVRREYPCKLLFADSQPMDEDRLQRFFERLGSTRFELKTFSGMIP
;
A
#
# COMPACT_ATOMS: atom_id res chain seq x y z
N THR A 1 6.56 7.55 -10.15
CA THR A 1 6.55 6.08 -9.92
C THR A 1 7.81 5.43 -10.45
N LYS A 2 8.31 5.85 -11.62
CA LYS A 2 9.57 5.37 -12.22
C LYS A 2 10.77 5.48 -11.27
N GLU A 3 10.77 6.50 -10.43
CA GLU A 3 11.86 6.85 -9.51
C GLU A 3 11.97 5.88 -8.34
N VAL A 4 10.85 5.34 -7.85
CA VAL A 4 10.82 4.45 -6.67
C VAL A 4 11.64 3.19 -6.91
N ARG A 5 11.54 2.61 -8.11
CA ARG A 5 12.31 1.43 -8.49
C ARG A 5 13.80 1.74 -8.59
N SER A 6 14.16 2.83 -9.27
CA SER A 6 15.56 3.25 -9.40
C SER A 6 16.20 3.54 -8.03
N LEU A 7 15.46 4.12 -7.08
CA LEU A 7 15.95 4.32 -5.72
C LEU A 7 16.26 2.99 -5.01
N ALA A 8 15.39 1.99 -5.16
CA ALA A 8 15.66 0.66 -4.62
C ALA A 8 16.90 0.01 -5.27
N GLU A 9 17.06 0.15 -6.59
CA GLU A 9 18.19 -0.39 -7.36
C GLU A 9 19.55 0.21 -6.97
N ILE A 10 19.60 1.49 -6.55
CA ILE A 10 20.83 2.13 -6.06
C ILE A 10 21.11 1.85 -4.58
N GLY A 11 20.37 0.95 -3.94
CA GLY A 11 20.61 0.51 -2.56
C GLY A 11 19.88 1.32 -1.48
N VAL A 12 18.90 2.17 -1.82
CA VAL A 12 18.07 2.83 -0.80
C VAL A 12 17.27 1.77 -0.04
N SER A 13 17.56 1.64 1.25
CA SER A 13 16.94 0.61 2.09
C SER A 13 15.57 1.00 2.67
N SER A 14 15.19 2.28 2.59
CA SER A 14 13.90 2.74 3.12
C SER A 14 13.37 3.98 2.40
N LEU A 15 12.06 4.04 2.22
CA LEU A 15 11.34 5.21 1.73
C LEU A 15 10.37 5.69 2.81
N LYS A 16 10.36 7.00 3.07
CA LYS A 16 9.43 7.62 4.01
C LYS A 16 8.23 8.21 3.27
N ILE A 17 7.03 7.81 3.66
CA ILE A 17 5.79 8.46 3.25
C ILE A 17 5.40 9.48 4.33
N GLU A 18 5.35 10.76 3.97
CA GLU A 18 4.93 11.82 4.88
C GLU A 18 3.41 11.79 5.06
N GLY A 19 2.95 11.74 6.32
CA GLY A 19 1.54 11.56 6.66
C GLY A 19 0.91 12.67 7.50
N ARG A 20 1.64 13.72 7.91
CA ARG A 20 1.08 14.79 8.75
C ARG A 20 0.01 15.52 7.94
N ARG A 21 -1.23 15.52 8.47
CA ARG A 21 -2.43 16.03 7.79
C ARG A 21 -2.90 15.20 6.59
N LYS A 22 -2.40 13.98 6.40
CA LYS A 22 -2.90 13.05 5.38
C LYS A 22 -3.89 12.07 5.98
N SER A 23 -4.87 11.64 5.18
CA SER A 23 -5.82 10.62 5.60
C SER A 23 -5.14 9.24 5.67
N PRO A 24 -5.63 8.31 6.50
CA PRO A 24 -5.17 6.91 6.46
C PRO A 24 -5.31 6.29 5.07
N LEU A 25 -6.34 6.69 4.31
CA LEU A 25 -6.57 6.25 2.93
C LEU A 25 -5.44 6.65 2.00
N TYR A 26 -4.93 7.89 2.12
CA TYR A 26 -3.79 8.37 1.34
C TYR A 26 -2.53 7.54 1.62
N VAL A 27 -2.22 7.33 2.90
CA VAL A 27 -1.04 6.55 3.30
C VAL A 27 -1.15 5.11 2.77
N ALA A 28 -2.32 4.48 2.89
CA ALA A 28 -2.56 3.14 2.38
C ALA A 28 -2.37 3.06 0.84
N ALA A 29 -2.97 3.97 0.08
CA ALA A 29 -2.90 3.98 -1.37
C ALA A 29 -1.48 4.24 -1.90
N VAL A 30 -0.74 5.19 -1.31
CA VAL A 30 0.65 5.46 -1.69
C VAL A 30 1.56 4.28 -1.34
N THR A 31 1.34 3.64 -0.18
CA THR A 31 2.09 2.45 0.23
C THR A 31 1.85 1.29 -0.74
N ASP A 32 0.60 1.02 -1.11
CA ASP A 32 0.25 -0.02 -2.11
C ASP A 32 0.92 0.26 -3.45
N LEU A 33 0.84 1.50 -3.95
CA LEU A 33 1.52 1.90 -5.19
C LEU A 33 3.03 1.65 -5.11
N TYR A 34 3.68 2.07 -4.02
CA TYR A 34 5.14 1.90 -3.88
C TYR A 34 5.51 0.42 -3.80
N ARG A 35 4.73 -0.40 -3.09
CA ARG A 35 4.94 -1.86 -3.05
C ARG A 35 4.78 -2.49 -4.41
N ARG A 36 3.72 -2.18 -5.17
CA ARG A 36 3.57 -2.69 -6.55
C ARG A 36 4.77 -2.35 -7.42
N VAL A 37 5.30 -1.13 -7.33
CA VAL A 37 6.49 -0.72 -8.09
C VAL A 37 7.74 -1.49 -7.65
N ILE A 38 7.99 -1.59 -6.34
CA ILE A 38 9.16 -2.28 -5.78
C ILE A 38 9.10 -3.79 -6.09
N ASP A 39 7.92 -4.39 -6.00
CA ASP A 39 7.68 -5.81 -6.22
C ASP A 39 7.55 -6.18 -7.70
N GLY A 40 7.61 -5.20 -8.60
CA GLY A 40 7.48 -5.41 -10.04
C GLY A 40 6.10 -5.91 -10.48
N ALA A 41 5.06 -5.63 -9.70
CA ALA A 41 3.69 -5.99 -10.05
C ALA A 41 3.19 -5.17 -11.24
N GLU A 42 2.42 -5.79 -12.14
CA GLU A 42 1.74 -5.08 -13.21
C GLU A 42 0.52 -4.32 -12.67
N PHE A 43 0.36 -3.06 -13.10
CA PHE A 43 -0.80 -2.23 -12.79
C PHE A 43 -0.95 -1.13 -13.83
N ASP A 44 -2.18 -0.63 -13.99
CA ASP A 44 -2.43 0.57 -14.78
C ASP A 44 -2.00 1.81 -13.99
N ALA A 45 -0.86 2.39 -14.39
CA ALA A 45 -0.32 3.59 -13.75
C ALA A 45 -1.28 4.79 -13.84
N ARG A 46 -2.06 4.90 -14.93
CA ARG A 46 -3.00 5.99 -15.14
C ARG A 46 -4.20 5.84 -14.19
N GLU A 47 -4.73 4.64 -14.05
CA GLU A 47 -5.80 4.34 -13.09
C GLU A 47 -5.37 4.69 -11.65
N VAL A 48 -4.16 4.28 -11.26
CA VAL A 48 -3.64 4.57 -9.92
C VAL A 48 -3.44 6.06 -9.69
N GLU A 49 -2.95 6.80 -10.69
CA GLU A 49 -2.77 8.25 -10.59
C GLU A 49 -4.12 8.98 -10.44
N GLU A 50 -5.13 8.63 -11.24
CA GLU A 50 -6.48 9.17 -11.11
C GLU A 50 -7.09 8.84 -9.74
N ASN A 51 -6.93 7.60 -9.26
CA ASN A 51 -7.38 7.21 -7.93
C ASN A 51 -6.71 8.04 -6.83
N LEU A 52 -5.41 8.33 -6.95
CA LEU A 52 -4.69 9.18 -5.99
C LEU A 52 -5.21 10.63 -5.99
N LYS A 53 -5.57 11.18 -7.15
CA LYS A 53 -6.20 12.52 -7.25
C LYS A 53 -7.53 12.61 -6.48
N LEU A 54 -8.28 11.51 -6.45
CA LEU A 54 -9.55 11.39 -5.70
C LEU A 54 -9.35 11.21 -4.18
N ILE A 55 -8.18 10.74 -3.75
CA ILE A 55 -7.84 10.59 -2.32
C ILE A 55 -7.21 11.87 -1.77
N TYR A 56 -6.35 12.50 -2.56
CA TYR A 56 -5.65 13.72 -2.20
C TYR A 56 -5.51 14.61 -3.42
N SER A 57 -6.26 15.71 -3.40
CA SER A 57 -6.45 16.58 -4.53
C SER A 57 -5.31 17.61 -4.66
N ARG A 58 -4.10 17.14 -4.93
CA ARG A 58 -2.98 17.99 -5.31
C ARG A 58 -2.26 17.37 -6.50
N GLU A 59 -1.79 18.23 -7.40
CA GLU A 59 -0.89 17.78 -8.45
C GLU A 59 0.40 17.23 -7.83
N THR A 60 0.86 16.12 -8.38
CA THR A 60 2.15 15.55 -7.99
C THR A 60 3.26 16.44 -8.53
N THR A 61 4.15 16.90 -7.65
CA THR A 61 5.33 17.65 -8.05
C THR A 61 6.56 16.76 -7.95
N GLN A 62 7.56 17.01 -8.79
CA GLN A 62 8.86 16.33 -8.69
C GLN A 62 9.74 16.92 -7.58
N LEU A 63 9.32 18.05 -6.98
CA LEU A 63 10.09 18.83 -6.00
C LEU A 63 11.56 18.95 -6.46
N PHE A 64 12.50 18.54 -5.60
CA PHE A 64 13.94 18.66 -5.81
C PHE A 64 14.56 17.41 -6.45
N PHE A 65 13.74 16.48 -6.96
CA PHE A 65 14.25 15.22 -7.50
C PHE A 65 14.95 15.41 -8.86
N GLN A 66 14.45 16.34 -9.69
CA GLN A 66 15.01 16.62 -11.03
C GLN A 66 15.55 18.05 -11.19
N GLY A 67 15.52 18.90 -10.16
CA GLY A 67 15.85 20.33 -10.28
C GLY A 67 16.36 21.01 -9.01
N SER A 68 16.92 22.22 -9.17
CA SER A 68 17.48 23.02 -8.08
C SER A 68 16.42 23.84 -7.32
N HIS A 69 16.81 24.42 -6.18
CA HIS A 69 15.91 24.92 -5.14
C HIS A 69 14.92 26.05 -5.56
N GLY A 70 15.19 26.78 -6.65
CA GLY A 70 14.42 27.96 -7.05
C GLY A 70 13.04 27.63 -7.64
N ASP A 71 12.97 26.66 -8.56
CA ASP A 71 11.75 26.37 -9.34
C ASP A 71 10.75 25.48 -8.57
N ALA A 72 11.24 24.64 -7.65
CA ALA A 72 10.44 23.66 -6.93
C ALA A 72 9.56 24.27 -5.82
N LYS A 73 9.95 25.41 -5.22
CA LYS A 73 9.13 26.11 -4.22
C LYS A 73 7.85 26.67 -4.82
N VAL A 74 7.94 27.24 -6.02
CA VAL A 74 6.82 27.86 -6.72
C VAL A 74 5.73 26.83 -7.02
N GLN A 75 6.09 25.62 -7.47
CA GLN A 75 5.12 24.54 -7.70
C GLN A 75 4.47 24.00 -6.41
N ALA A 76 5.19 23.98 -5.29
CA ALA A 76 4.66 23.51 -4.01
C ALA A 76 3.66 24.51 -3.39
N ASP A 77 3.90 25.80 -3.55
CA ASP A 77 3.09 26.88 -2.98
C ASP A 77 1.81 27.17 -3.82
N ILE A 78 1.85 26.99 -5.15
CA ILE A 78 0.66 27.14 -6.02
C ILE A 78 -0.37 26.01 -5.78
N ALA A 79 0.08 24.85 -5.29
CA ALA A 79 -0.73 23.65 -5.11
C ALA A 79 -1.62 23.64 -3.85
N GLU A 80 -1.79 24.77 -3.14
CA GLU A 80 -2.79 24.94 -2.07
C GLU A 80 -4.24 25.08 -2.60
N SER A 81 -4.45 24.95 -3.91
CA SER A 81 -5.75 25.12 -4.53
C SER A 81 -6.74 23.98 -4.24
N GLU A 82 -8.03 24.34 -4.29
CA GLU A 82 -9.19 23.50 -3.99
C GLU A 82 -9.16 22.12 -4.68
N PRO A 83 -9.88 21.12 -4.13
CA PRO A 83 -9.99 19.82 -4.75
C PRO A 83 -10.48 19.89 -6.18
N GLN A 84 -9.59 19.65 -7.13
CA GLN A 84 -9.98 19.64 -8.54
C GLN A 84 -10.78 18.37 -8.85
N GLY A 85 -10.42 17.20 -8.32
CA GLY A 85 -11.12 15.94 -8.63
C GLY A 85 -11.01 15.53 -10.10
N SER A 86 -11.57 14.39 -10.47
CA SER A 86 -11.59 13.89 -11.86
C SER A 86 -12.84 14.42 -12.59
N TYR A 87 -12.73 14.71 -13.89
CA TYR A 87 -13.88 15.15 -14.68
C TYR A 87 -14.96 14.06 -14.69
N LEU A 88 -16.17 14.39 -14.23
CA LEU A 88 -17.29 13.47 -14.15
C LEU A 88 -18.25 13.66 -15.33
N GLY A 89 -18.39 14.88 -15.83
CA GLY A 89 -19.23 15.21 -16.96
C GLY A 89 -19.59 16.68 -17.00
N THR A 90 -20.27 17.11 -18.06
CA THR A 90 -20.84 18.45 -18.19
C THR A 90 -22.35 18.33 -18.19
N VAL A 91 -23.03 19.18 -17.42
CA VAL A 91 -24.50 19.18 -17.33
C VAL A 91 -25.08 19.49 -18.70
N THR A 92 -25.79 18.55 -19.29
CA THR A 92 -26.47 18.72 -20.59
C THR A 92 -27.88 19.23 -20.44
N GLN A 93 -28.54 18.91 -19.33
CA GLN A 93 -29.90 19.36 -19.03
C GLN A 93 -30.14 19.43 -17.52
N VAL A 94 -30.88 20.44 -17.07
CA VAL A 94 -31.43 20.50 -15.69
C VAL A 94 -32.94 20.31 -15.72
N ALA A 95 -33.43 19.27 -15.02
CA ALA A 95 -34.85 18.95 -14.90
C ALA A 95 -35.26 18.91 -13.43
N GLY A 96 -35.83 20.01 -12.93
CA GLY A 96 -36.15 20.18 -11.52
C GLY A 96 -34.88 20.23 -10.67
N ASP A 97 -34.75 19.30 -9.71
CA ASP A 97 -33.59 19.17 -8.83
C ASP A 97 -32.51 18.23 -9.39
N ARG A 98 -32.54 17.90 -10.68
CA ARG A 98 -31.64 16.90 -11.28
C ARG A 98 -30.83 17.46 -12.44
N ALA A 99 -29.54 17.14 -12.46
CA ALA A 99 -28.69 17.30 -13.64
C ALA A 99 -28.65 15.99 -14.43
N HIS A 100 -28.76 16.11 -15.74
CA HIS A 100 -28.49 15.06 -16.71
C HIS A 100 -27.14 15.30 -17.36
N PHE A 101 -26.37 14.23 -17.56
CA PHE A 101 -25.06 14.28 -18.22
C PHE A 101 -24.58 12.87 -18.59
N ARG A 102 -23.58 12.80 -19.46
CA ARG A 102 -22.85 11.57 -19.75
C ARG A 102 -21.67 11.40 -18.80
N ALA A 103 -21.64 10.31 -18.06
CA ALA A 103 -20.56 10.04 -17.11
C ALA A 103 -19.24 9.80 -17.85
N ALA A 104 -18.17 10.51 -17.48
CA ALA A 104 -16.85 10.35 -18.07
C ALA A 104 -15.98 9.31 -17.33
N VAL A 105 -16.32 9.03 -16.08
CA VAL A 105 -15.65 8.06 -15.21
C VAL A 105 -16.69 7.21 -14.48
N ASP A 106 -16.27 6.04 -14.01
CA ASP A 106 -17.08 5.22 -13.10
C ASP A 106 -17.31 5.98 -11.78
N PHE A 107 -18.54 5.93 -11.28
CA PHE A 107 -18.87 6.47 -9.95
C PHE A 107 -20.06 5.73 -9.35
N GLU A 108 -20.29 5.92 -8.05
CA GLU A 108 -21.36 5.24 -7.34
C GLU A 108 -22.08 6.12 -6.33
N ARG A 109 -23.18 5.60 -5.79
CA ARG A 109 -23.98 6.29 -4.79
C ARG A 109 -23.13 6.65 -3.57
N HIS A 110 -23.36 7.85 -3.05
CA HIS A 110 -22.63 8.48 -1.95
C HIS A 110 -21.16 8.84 -2.27
N ASP A 111 -20.76 8.80 -3.54
CA ASP A 111 -19.56 9.47 -3.98
C ASP A 111 -19.73 10.99 -3.90
N GLY A 112 -18.62 11.68 -3.65
CA GLY A 112 -18.58 13.13 -3.54
C GLY A 112 -18.41 13.76 -4.92
N VAL A 113 -19.25 14.75 -5.23
CA VAL A 113 -19.23 15.51 -6.49
C VAL A 113 -19.06 16.99 -6.17
N LEU A 114 -18.38 17.69 -7.06
CA LEU A 114 -18.19 19.14 -7.06
C LEU A 114 -18.75 19.70 -8.37
N ALA A 115 -19.59 20.73 -8.28
CA ALA A 115 -20.02 21.51 -9.44
C ALA A 115 -19.14 22.76 -9.57
N LYS A 116 -18.42 22.89 -10.69
CA LYS A 116 -17.75 24.11 -11.13
C LYS A 116 -18.73 24.91 -11.98
N ARG A 117 -19.23 26.00 -11.39
CA ARG A 117 -20.20 26.88 -12.03
C ARG A 117 -19.48 27.79 -13.03
N ARG A 118 -20.04 27.93 -14.23
CA ARG A 118 -19.50 28.88 -15.22
C ARG A 118 -19.63 30.31 -14.64
N GLU A 119 -18.56 31.10 -14.68
CA GLU A 119 -18.52 32.43 -14.07
C GLU A 119 -19.70 33.30 -14.55
N VAL A 120 -20.58 33.67 -13.61
CA VAL A 120 -21.59 34.71 -13.80
C VAL A 120 -21.33 35.76 -12.72
N ARG A 121 -20.48 36.75 -13.05
CA ARG A 121 -20.16 37.95 -12.24
C ARG A 121 -19.86 37.68 -10.74
N GLY A 122 -18.58 37.56 -10.41
CA GLY A 122 -18.09 37.46 -9.03
C GLY A 122 -17.85 36.02 -8.59
N ASP A 123 -17.13 35.89 -7.48
CA ASP A 123 -16.61 34.65 -6.88
C ASP A 123 -17.75 33.67 -6.56
N MET A 124 -18.15 32.87 -7.55
CA MET A 124 -19.21 31.87 -7.40
C MET A 124 -18.56 30.61 -6.81
N PRO A 125 -18.85 30.25 -5.55
CA PRO A 125 -18.14 29.17 -4.88
C PRO A 125 -18.42 27.83 -5.54
N THR A 126 -17.41 26.96 -5.55
CA THR A 126 -17.58 25.54 -5.89
C THR A 126 -18.54 24.90 -4.89
N VAL A 127 -19.52 24.12 -5.39
CA VAL A 127 -20.49 23.45 -4.51
C VAL A 127 -20.23 21.95 -4.47
N LYS A 128 -19.98 21.45 -3.26
CA LYS A 128 -19.73 20.03 -2.99
C LYS A 128 -21.00 19.37 -2.47
N PHE A 129 -21.32 18.20 -3.00
CA PHE A 129 -22.50 17.43 -2.61
C PHE A 129 -22.27 15.93 -2.79
N GLY A 130 -23.13 15.11 -2.17
CA GLY A 130 -23.10 13.66 -2.31
C GLY A 130 -24.10 13.16 -3.35
N THR A 131 -23.77 12.06 -4.02
CA THR A 131 -24.67 11.39 -4.97
C THR A 131 -25.64 10.44 -4.27
N ASP A 132 -26.65 10.97 -3.58
CA ASP A 132 -27.55 10.13 -2.77
C ASP A 132 -28.50 9.25 -3.61
N ARG A 133 -28.78 9.65 -4.85
CA ARG A 133 -29.62 8.90 -5.79
C ARG A 133 -29.07 9.03 -7.19
N ILE A 134 -28.98 7.94 -7.93
CA ILE A 134 -28.52 7.94 -9.31
C ILE A 134 -29.56 7.23 -10.17
N ASN A 135 -29.92 7.82 -11.30
CA ASN A 135 -30.85 7.24 -12.24
C ASN A 135 -30.17 7.02 -13.61
N LEU A 136 -30.30 5.81 -14.15
CA LEU A 136 -30.00 5.47 -15.54
C LEU A 136 -31.31 5.20 -16.27
N GLN A 137 -31.60 5.97 -17.32
CA GLN A 137 -32.84 5.82 -18.10
C GLN A 137 -34.11 5.75 -17.21
N GLY A 138 -34.16 6.58 -16.15
CA GLY A 138 -35.27 6.62 -15.20
C GLY A 138 -35.28 5.54 -14.11
N LYS A 139 -34.40 4.54 -14.15
CA LYS A 139 -34.26 3.49 -13.12
C LYS A 139 -33.19 3.85 -12.10
N ARG A 140 -33.48 3.63 -10.81
CA ARG A 140 -32.50 3.85 -9.74
C ARG A 140 -31.39 2.80 -9.79
N VAL A 141 -30.15 3.24 -9.71
CA VAL A 141 -28.96 2.38 -9.69
C VAL A 141 -28.01 2.76 -8.56
N PHE A 142 -27.07 1.87 -8.25
CA PHE A 142 -26.04 2.10 -7.24
C PHE A 142 -24.70 2.50 -7.85
N THR A 143 -24.36 1.97 -9.03
CA THR A 143 -23.13 2.23 -9.75
C THR A 143 -23.43 2.71 -11.16
N VAL A 144 -22.49 3.45 -11.74
CA VAL A 144 -22.51 3.94 -13.11
C VAL A 144 -21.15 3.68 -13.74
N LYS A 145 -21.16 3.27 -15.02
CA LYS A 145 -19.98 3.11 -15.85
C LYS A 145 -19.73 4.34 -16.72
N ALA A 146 -18.45 4.60 -16.99
CA ALA A 146 -18.06 5.62 -17.95
C ALA A 146 -18.77 5.39 -19.31
N GLY A 147 -19.33 6.47 -19.86
CA GLY A 147 -20.07 6.50 -21.10
C GLY A 147 -21.59 6.43 -20.97
N GLU A 148 -22.13 6.17 -19.78
CA GLU A 148 -23.58 6.09 -19.54
C GLU A 148 -24.23 7.47 -19.35
N GLU A 149 -25.47 7.62 -19.84
CA GLU A 149 -26.31 8.81 -19.65
C GLU A 149 -27.09 8.71 -18.34
N VAL A 150 -26.83 9.64 -17.42
CA VAL A 150 -27.29 9.54 -16.03
C VAL A 150 -28.01 10.80 -15.59
N SER A 151 -28.81 10.70 -14.52
CA SER A 151 -29.20 11.88 -13.76
C SER A 151 -29.00 11.72 -12.26
N ILE A 152 -28.54 12.79 -11.61
CA ILE A 152 -28.30 12.86 -10.16
C ILE A 152 -28.99 14.12 -9.58
N PRO A 153 -29.42 14.10 -8.30
CA PRO A 153 -29.81 15.30 -7.59
C PRO A 153 -28.67 16.31 -7.56
N ILE A 154 -29.00 17.59 -7.69
CA ILE A 154 -28.06 18.71 -7.65
C ILE A 154 -28.57 19.79 -6.69
N PRO A 155 -27.66 20.55 -6.06
CA PRO A 155 -28.02 21.71 -5.25
C PRO A 155 -28.47 22.89 -6.12
N ASP A 156 -29.20 23.84 -5.51
CA ASP A 156 -29.68 25.04 -6.18
C ASP A 156 -28.56 25.84 -6.84
N GLY A 157 -28.82 26.31 -8.07
CA GLY A 157 -27.89 27.14 -8.84
C GLY A 157 -26.88 26.38 -9.70
N VAL A 158 -26.97 25.04 -9.79
CA VAL A 158 -26.33 24.29 -10.87
C VAL A 158 -27.17 24.44 -12.14
N GLN A 159 -26.52 24.75 -13.26
CA GLN A 159 -27.18 25.04 -14.54
C GLN A 159 -26.58 24.22 -15.69
N GLU A 160 -27.25 24.24 -16.84
CA GLU A 160 -26.72 23.63 -18.07
C GLU A 160 -25.37 24.24 -18.45
N GLY A 161 -24.44 23.38 -18.86
CA GLY A 161 -23.06 23.76 -19.17
C GLY A 161 -22.10 23.80 -17.98
N ASP A 162 -22.58 23.66 -16.74
CA ASP A 162 -21.68 23.53 -15.58
C ASP A 162 -20.90 22.21 -15.62
N GLU A 163 -19.67 22.25 -15.12
CA GLU A 163 -18.80 21.08 -15.07
C GLU A 163 -18.94 20.35 -13.72
N LEU A 164 -19.18 19.05 -13.78
CA LEU A 164 -19.21 18.17 -12.61
C LEU A 164 -17.87 17.44 -12.50
N ARG A 165 -17.34 17.38 -11.27
CA ARG A 165 -16.09 16.67 -10.96
C ARG A 165 -16.30 15.72 -9.80
N LEU A 166 -15.80 14.50 -9.94
CA LEU A 166 -15.75 13.51 -8.88
C LEU A 166 -14.61 13.88 -7.93
N ILE A 167 -14.92 14.07 -6.64
CA ILE A 167 -13.94 14.49 -5.62
C ILE A 167 -13.75 13.47 -4.50
N SER A 168 -14.58 12.41 -4.46
CA SER A 168 -14.41 11.30 -3.53
C SER A 168 -15.05 10.05 -4.09
N SER A 169 -14.35 8.90 -4.02
CA SER A 169 -14.88 7.60 -4.44
C SER A 169 -14.92 6.61 -3.27
N ASN A 170 -16.09 6.04 -3.02
CA ASN A 170 -16.30 4.97 -2.04
C ASN A 170 -15.76 3.63 -2.54
N ALA A 171 -15.70 3.40 -3.86
CA ALA A 171 -15.02 2.24 -4.43
C ALA A 171 -13.53 2.22 -4.05
N ILE A 172 -12.87 3.38 -4.13
CA ILE A 172 -11.48 3.54 -3.68
C ILE A 172 -11.35 3.32 -2.17
N LYS A 173 -12.24 3.90 -1.36
CA LYS A 173 -12.24 3.68 0.10
C LYS A 173 -12.35 2.21 0.47
N ARG A 174 -13.15 1.43 -0.27
CA ARG A 174 -13.29 -0.02 -0.02
C ARG A 174 -12.06 -0.83 -0.41
N ARG A 175 -11.31 -0.39 -1.43
CA ARG A 175 -10.04 -1.04 -1.84
C ARG A 175 -8.98 -0.96 -0.75
N TYR A 176 -9.02 0.08 0.08
CA TYR A 176 -8.07 0.29 1.18
C TYR A 176 -8.83 0.39 2.50
N PRO A 177 -9.25 -0.74 3.10
CA PRO A 177 -9.94 -0.72 4.38
C PRO A 177 -8.99 -0.18 5.46
N THR A 178 -9.21 1.05 5.90
CA THR A 178 -8.39 1.71 6.94
C THR A 178 -8.84 1.36 8.35
N GLY A 179 -9.46 0.19 8.54
CA GLY A 179 -9.92 -0.26 9.85
C GLY A 179 -8.72 -0.54 10.75
N VAL A 180 -8.61 0.16 11.88
CA VAL A 180 -7.61 -0.17 12.90
C VAL A 180 -7.96 -1.56 13.46
N PRO A 181 -7.06 -2.55 13.42
CA PRO A 181 -7.33 -3.85 14.00
C PRO A 181 -7.74 -3.71 15.47
N LYS A 182 -8.83 -4.36 15.89
CA LYS A 182 -9.31 -4.33 17.29
C LYS A 182 -8.26 -4.83 18.29
N LYS A 183 -7.31 -5.66 17.82
CA LYS A 183 -6.11 -6.06 18.55
C LYS A 183 -4.90 -5.76 17.68
N VAL A 184 -3.96 -5.00 18.23
CA VAL A 184 -2.64 -4.78 17.61
C VAL A 184 -1.94 -6.14 17.55
N GLN A 185 -1.74 -6.67 16.34
CA GLN A 185 -0.89 -7.82 16.16
C GLN A 185 0.56 -7.33 16.13
N HIS A 186 1.42 -7.92 16.94
CA HIS A 186 2.84 -7.66 16.81
C HIS A 186 3.32 -8.25 15.48
N ALA A 187 3.87 -7.41 14.61
CA ALA A 187 4.52 -7.87 13.39
C ALA A 187 5.63 -8.86 13.78
N ARG A 188 5.59 -10.07 13.22
CA ARG A 188 6.68 -11.03 13.34
C ARG A 188 7.72 -10.72 12.27
N LEU A 189 8.99 -10.80 12.64
CA LEU A 189 10.13 -10.56 11.76
C LEU A 189 10.57 -11.89 11.15
N PRO A 190 10.64 -12.02 9.81
CA PRO A 190 11.10 -13.25 9.19
C PRO A 190 12.58 -13.46 9.50
N VAL A 191 12.92 -14.63 10.05
CA VAL A 191 14.30 -15.05 10.28
C VAL A 191 14.64 -16.25 9.40
N HIS A 192 15.83 -16.20 8.81
CA HIS A 192 16.43 -17.30 8.05
C HIS A 192 17.49 -17.93 8.94
N LEU A 193 17.39 -19.24 9.21
CA LEU A 193 18.32 -19.96 10.09
C LEU A 193 19.11 -21.01 9.31
N ASP A 194 20.42 -20.97 9.43
CA ASP A 194 21.30 -22.10 9.10
C ASP A 194 21.83 -22.70 10.40
N VAL A 195 21.68 -24.01 10.57
CA VAL A 195 22.12 -24.75 11.74
C VAL A 195 23.03 -25.88 11.31
N ALA A 196 24.26 -25.90 11.81
CA ALA A 196 25.24 -26.93 11.51
C ALA A 196 25.72 -27.62 12.79
N LEU A 197 25.59 -28.94 12.85
CA LEU A 197 26.27 -29.77 13.84
C LEU A 197 27.65 -30.16 13.28
N LYS A 198 28.69 -29.99 14.09
CA LYS A 198 30.08 -30.32 13.70
C LYS A 198 30.71 -31.16 14.80
N VAL A 199 31.41 -32.23 14.44
CA VAL A 199 32.29 -32.93 15.38
C VAL A 199 33.49 -32.02 15.65
N ASN A 200 33.86 -31.86 16.92
CA ASN A 200 35.09 -31.17 17.28
C ASN A 200 36.24 -32.18 17.31
N PRO A 201 37.14 -32.19 16.30
CA PRO A 201 38.21 -33.18 16.20
C PRO A 201 39.26 -33.06 17.31
N ASP A 202 39.41 -31.86 17.90
CA ASP A 202 40.37 -31.58 18.97
C ASP A 202 39.84 -32.00 20.36
N GLY A 203 38.54 -32.23 20.47
CA GLY A 203 37.95 -32.81 21.66
C GLY A 203 38.14 -34.32 21.64
N GLY A 204 38.93 -34.85 22.58
CA GLY A 204 39.20 -36.28 22.66
C GLY A 204 37.92 -37.14 22.58
N ARG A 205 38.02 -38.33 21.96
CA ARG A 205 36.90 -39.28 21.90
C ARG A 205 36.43 -39.63 23.31
N LEU A 206 35.18 -39.34 23.63
CA LEU A 206 34.55 -39.74 24.88
C LEU A 206 34.04 -41.19 24.75
N ALA A 207 34.92 -42.17 24.48
CA ALA A 207 34.63 -43.62 24.46
C ALA A 207 33.16 -44.01 24.09
N GLU A 208 32.48 -44.87 24.86
CA GLU A 208 31.07 -45.26 24.68
C GLU A 208 30.06 -44.11 24.90
N LEU A 209 30.54 -42.93 25.28
CA LEU A 209 29.73 -41.79 25.65
C LEU A 209 29.54 -40.80 24.50
N GLY A 210 30.25 -40.87 23.37
CA GLY A 210 30.05 -40.02 22.18
C GLY A 210 31.26 -39.15 21.79
N MET A 211 31.01 -38.10 20.99
CA MET A 211 32.02 -37.14 20.55
C MET A 211 31.66 -35.71 20.99
N PRO A 212 32.64 -34.91 21.43
CA PRO A 212 32.41 -33.48 21.60
C PRO A 212 32.11 -32.85 20.23
N GLY A 213 31.11 -31.98 20.19
CA GLY A 213 30.69 -31.30 18.99
C GLY A 213 30.35 -29.84 19.25
N ILE A 214 30.07 -29.12 18.17
CA ILE A 214 29.64 -27.74 18.19
C ILE A 214 28.36 -27.65 17.37
N ILE A 215 27.35 -26.97 17.90
CA ILE A 215 26.23 -26.48 17.10
C ILE A 215 26.52 -25.03 16.72
N GLU A 216 26.71 -24.78 15.43
CA GLU A 216 26.80 -23.44 14.85
C GLU A 216 25.40 -23.03 14.38
N ILE A 217 24.97 -21.84 14.80
CA ILE A 217 23.68 -21.25 14.44
C ILE A 217 23.95 -19.89 13.81
N VAL A 218 23.52 -19.73 12.56
CA VAL A 218 23.58 -18.46 11.83
C VAL A 218 22.16 -17.99 11.57
N GLY A 219 21.78 -16.87 12.19
CA GLY A 219 20.49 -16.23 11.98
C GLY A 219 20.62 -14.96 11.16
N ARG A 220 19.77 -14.81 10.14
CA ARG A 220 19.71 -13.62 9.29
C ARG A 220 18.33 -12.98 9.32
N VAL A 221 18.32 -11.67 9.54
CA VAL A 221 17.11 -10.83 9.52
C VAL A 221 17.47 -9.52 8.84
N PHE A 222 16.80 -9.20 7.73
CA PHE A 222 17.14 -8.06 6.88
C PHE A 222 18.63 -8.06 6.49
N THR A 223 19.38 -7.01 6.85
CA THR A 223 20.81 -6.86 6.59
C THR A 223 21.71 -7.34 7.73
N GLN A 224 21.12 -7.90 8.80
CA GLN A 224 21.85 -8.32 9.99
C GLN A 224 22.05 -9.84 9.97
N GLU A 225 23.28 -10.27 10.25
CA GLU A 225 23.64 -11.67 10.47
C GLU A 225 24.24 -11.82 11.87
N VAL A 226 23.77 -12.82 12.61
CA VAL A 226 24.31 -13.19 13.91
C VAL A 226 24.72 -14.65 13.88
N ARG A 227 25.99 -14.90 14.18
CA ARG A 227 26.55 -16.24 14.35
C ARG A 227 26.80 -16.55 15.81
N ARG A 228 26.40 -17.73 16.25
CA ARG A 228 26.69 -18.27 17.58
C ARG A 228 27.06 -19.73 17.50
N GLU A 229 28.03 -20.13 18.32
CA GLU A 229 28.45 -21.50 18.48
C GLU A 229 28.19 -21.93 19.92
N TYR A 230 27.68 -23.14 20.09
CA TYR A 230 27.47 -23.73 21.40
C TYR A 230 28.12 -25.11 21.44
N PRO A 231 28.86 -25.44 22.51
CA PRO A 231 29.37 -26.78 22.69
C PRO A 231 28.19 -27.74 22.88
N CYS A 232 28.25 -28.90 22.23
CA CYS A 232 27.27 -29.95 22.37
C CYS A 232 27.95 -31.32 22.43
N LYS A 233 27.18 -32.33 22.78
CA LYS A 233 27.64 -33.72 22.81
C LYS A 233 26.92 -34.49 21.70
N LEU A 234 27.68 -35.05 20.78
CA LEU A 234 27.16 -35.86 19.68
C LEU A 234 27.23 -37.33 20.06
N LEU A 235 26.12 -38.03 19.92
CA LEU A 235 26.00 -39.46 20.20
C LEU A 235 25.77 -40.21 18.89
N PHE A 236 26.33 -41.41 18.77
CA PHE A 236 25.91 -42.33 17.71
C PHE A 236 24.46 -42.73 17.97
N ALA A 237 23.63 -42.68 16.94
CA ALA A 237 22.21 -42.97 17.04
C ALA A 237 21.89 -44.31 16.37
N ASP A 238 21.53 -45.32 17.16
CA ASP A 238 21.05 -46.61 16.66
C ASP A 238 19.57 -46.57 16.28
N SER A 239 18.81 -45.65 16.87
CA SER A 239 17.42 -45.38 16.53
C SER A 239 17.15 -43.89 16.58
N GLN A 240 16.39 -43.40 15.60
CA GLN A 240 16.01 -41.99 15.48
C GLN A 240 17.18 -40.98 15.40
N PRO A 241 18.03 -41.08 14.36
CA PRO A 241 19.13 -40.13 14.16
C PRO A 241 18.61 -38.69 14.08
N MET A 242 19.49 -37.74 14.37
CA MET A 242 19.21 -36.35 14.06
C MET A 242 19.17 -36.20 12.54
N ASP A 243 18.10 -35.60 12.04
CA ASP A 243 17.91 -35.23 10.63
C ASP A 243 17.52 -33.74 10.55
N GLU A 244 17.54 -33.18 9.34
CA GLU A 244 17.25 -31.78 9.10
C GLU A 244 15.83 -31.40 9.58
N ASP A 245 14.85 -32.26 9.29
CA ASP A 245 13.46 -32.08 9.70
C ASP A 245 13.30 -31.99 11.23
N ARG A 246 14.04 -32.81 11.99
CA ARG A 246 14.08 -32.78 13.45
C ARG A 246 14.67 -31.46 13.94
N LEU A 247 15.78 -31.02 13.37
CA LEU A 247 16.37 -29.73 13.73
C LEU A 247 15.38 -28.59 13.46
N GLN A 248 14.74 -28.57 12.28
CA GLN A 248 13.77 -27.56 11.94
C GLN A 248 12.63 -27.49 12.98
N ARG A 249 12.07 -28.63 13.39
CA ARG A 249 11.01 -28.68 14.43
C ARG A 249 11.44 -28.08 15.78
N PHE A 250 12.71 -28.16 16.14
CA PHE A 250 13.21 -27.49 17.34
C PHE A 250 13.28 -25.97 17.15
N PHE A 251 13.75 -25.52 15.99
CA PHE A 251 14.01 -24.11 15.72
C PHE A 251 12.78 -23.33 15.23
N GLU A 252 11.76 -23.97 14.69
CA GLU A 252 10.52 -23.29 14.22
C GLU A 252 9.69 -22.71 15.36
N ARG A 253 9.82 -23.27 16.58
CA ARG A 253 8.99 -22.87 17.72
C ARG A 253 9.22 -21.43 18.12
N LEU A 254 10.46 -20.92 18.02
CA LEU A 254 10.92 -19.55 18.31
C LEU A 254 10.39 -18.86 19.59
N GLY A 255 9.69 -19.59 20.47
CA GLY A 255 9.13 -19.12 21.74
C GLY A 255 8.28 -17.86 21.63
N SER A 256 8.44 -16.98 22.62
CA SER A 256 7.79 -15.67 22.71
C SER A 256 8.54 -14.56 21.94
N THR A 257 9.53 -14.92 21.12
CA THR A 257 10.27 -13.92 20.34
C THR A 257 9.39 -13.28 19.27
N ARG A 258 9.82 -12.13 18.76
CA ARG A 258 9.17 -11.45 17.64
C ARG A 258 9.49 -12.11 16.29
N PHE A 259 10.22 -13.22 16.24
CA PHE A 259 10.64 -13.82 14.97
C PHE A 259 9.66 -14.89 14.49
N GLU A 260 9.57 -15.07 13.18
CA GLU A 260 8.95 -16.24 12.54
C GLU A 260 9.97 -16.90 11.61
N LEU A 261 10.03 -18.24 11.64
CA LEU A 261 11.00 -18.98 10.83
C LEU A 261 10.54 -18.93 9.37
N LYS A 262 11.34 -18.29 8.51
CA LYS A 262 11.01 -18.14 7.09
C LYS A 262 11.68 -19.22 6.24
N THR A 263 12.96 -19.46 6.46
CA THR A 263 13.70 -20.56 5.85
C THR A 263 14.61 -21.22 6.88
N PHE A 264 14.88 -22.49 6.66
CA PHE A 264 15.75 -23.30 7.51
C PHE A 264 16.69 -24.11 6.62
N SER A 265 17.93 -24.31 7.07
CA SER A 265 18.90 -25.23 6.48
C SER A 265 19.64 -25.94 7.60
N GLY A 266 19.67 -27.27 7.56
CA GLY A 266 20.33 -28.11 8.57
C GLY A 266 21.47 -28.93 7.99
N MET A 267 22.66 -28.85 8.59
CA MET A 267 23.79 -29.72 8.27
C MET A 267 24.13 -30.60 9.48
N ILE A 268 24.17 -31.91 9.25
CA ILE A 268 24.42 -32.92 10.29
C ILE A 268 25.58 -33.80 9.82
N PRO A 269 26.56 -34.09 10.68
CA PRO A 269 27.76 -34.85 10.34
C PRO A 269 27.54 -36.37 10.35
#